data_AF-A0A939APB4-F1
#
_entry.id   AF-A0A939APB4-F1
#
_cell.length_a   1.000
_cell.length_b   1.000
_cell.length_c   1.000
_cell.angle_alpha   90.00
_cell.angle_beta   90.00
_cell.angle_gamma   90.00
#
_symmetry.space_group_name_H-M   'P 1'
#
loop_
_entity.id
_entity.type
_entity.pdbx_description
1 polymer ?
#
loop_
_entity_poly.entity_id
_entity_poly.type
_entity_poly.pdbx_seq_one_letter_code
_entity_poly.pdbx_strand_id
1 'polypeptide(L)'
;MAVRTVTHAQLELAAAKAPAVRPAPSVSARVVGQRPLLKDVLDRHGIAYREQPPDANCVTWYHVERCPFHEDGRSFECGVGQRLPDGPYAGHCFHPEGEGKGWHDFKAALGLRVQASEARATNMPSTNGGPVKGPSSSISFISSSDTVHRPEAPPWPEPLAEAAFHGPVGDAVRAIAPHTEADPAALLVQMLVAVGNVMGRHAYVQVEADLHFPNLFV
;
A
#
# COMPACT_ATOMS: atom_id res chain seq x y z
N MET A 1 41.87 12.39 -7.47
CA MET A 1 40.70 12.92 -6.73
C MET A 1 40.82 12.49 -5.28
N ALA A 2 40.89 13.43 -4.33
CA ALA A 2 41.02 13.10 -2.91
C ALA A 2 39.63 12.91 -2.29
N VAL A 3 39.34 11.69 -1.83
CA VAL A 3 38.13 11.38 -1.05
C VAL A 3 38.24 12.08 0.30
N ARG A 4 37.31 12.99 0.59
CA ARG A 4 37.20 13.61 1.91
C ARG A 4 36.32 12.72 2.78
N THR A 5 36.91 12.07 3.77
CA THR A 5 36.17 11.31 4.79
C THR A 5 35.63 12.28 5.85
N VAL A 6 34.33 12.22 6.11
CA VAL A 6 33.68 12.97 7.18
C VAL A 6 33.73 12.11 8.44
N THR A 7 34.26 12.66 9.51
CA THR A 7 34.38 11.97 10.81
C THR A 7 33.05 11.98 11.56
N HIS A 8 32.85 11.00 12.46
CA HIS A 8 31.65 10.91 13.30
C HIS A 8 31.38 12.22 14.08
N ALA A 9 32.43 12.84 14.62
CA ALA A 9 32.32 14.11 15.34
C ALA A 9 31.85 15.26 14.43
N GLN A 10 32.23 15.27 13.15
CA GLN A 10 31.75 16.26 12.19
C GLN A 10 30.27 16.05 11.82
N LEU A 11 29.81 14.81 11.79
CA LEU A 11 28.39 14.47 11.65
C LEU A 11 27.58 14.92 12.86
N GLU A 12 28.06 14.69 14.08
CA GLU A 12 27.40 15.15 15.31
C GLU A 12 27.32 16.67 15.40
N LEU A 13 28.39 17.38 15.04
CA LEU A 13 28.40 18.84 15.02
C LEU A 13 27.44 19.44 13.97
N ALA A 14 27.24 18.74 12.85
CA ALA A 14 26.25 19.12 11.84
C ALA A 14 24.82 18.84 12.31
N ALA A 15 24.59 17.70 12.96
CA ALA A 15 23.28 17.34 13.53
C ALA A 15 22.83 18.32 14.62
N ALA A 16 23.76 18.80 15.46
CA ALA A 16 23.47 19.78 16.52
C ALA A 16 23.05 21.17 16.00
N LYS A 17 23.34 21.48 14.73
CA LYS A 17 22.96 22.74 14.07
C LYS A 17 21.69 22.61 13.23
N ALA A 18 21.14 21.40 13.09
CA ALA A 18 19.87 21.20 12.41
C ALA A 18 18.75 21.87 13.23
N PRO A 19 17.88 22.68 12.60
CA PRO A 19 16.74 23.25 13.31
C PRO A 19 15.89 22.11 13.87
N ALA A 20 15.42 22.25 15.11
CA ALA A 20 14.48 21.31 15.69
C ALA A 20 13.31 21.13 14.72
N VAL A 21 13.13 19.91 14.21
CA VAL A 21 11.97 19.56 13.40
C VAL A 21 10.76 19.86 14.26
N ARG A 22 10.03 20.93 13.93
CA ARG A 22 8.73 21.18 14.57
C ARG A 22 7.91 19.92 14.30
N PRO A 23 7.30 19.28 15.33
CA PRO A 23 6.38 18.20 15.06
C PRO A 23 5.34 18.76 14.10
N ALA A 24 5.28 18.18 12.90
CA ALA A 24 4.32 18.60 11.90
C ALA A 24 2.93 18.50 12.56
N PRO A 25 2.04 19.49 12.35
CA PRO A 25 0.65 19.29 12.73
C PRO A 25 0.18 17.99 12.05
N SER A 26 -0.37 17.06 12.83
CA SER A 26 -0.87 15.78 12.36
C SER A 26 -2.15 15.99 11.55
N VAL A 27 -2.02 16.63 10.40
CA VAL A 27 -3.04 16.66 9.36
C VAL A 27 -2.47 15.81 8.25
N SER A 28 -2.79 14.51 8.30
CA SER A 28 -2.52 13.61 7.18
C SER A 28 -3.22 14.17 5.96
N ALA A 29 -2.45 14.82 5.08
CA ALA A 29 -2.92 15.21 3.76
C ALA A 29 -3.28 13.89 3.06
N ARG A 30 -4.59 13.66 2.92
CA ARG A 30 -5.14 12.41 2.42
C ARG A 30 -4.75 12.27 0.95
N VAL A 31 -3.82 11.37 0.65
CA VAL A 31 -3.49 11.02 -0.75
C VAL A 31 -4.73 10.39 -1.38
N VAL A 32 -5.11 10.86 -2.56
CA VAL A 32 -6.24 10.31 -3.33
C VAL A 32 -5.96 8.81 -3.57
N GLY A 33 -6.85 7.95 -3.09
CA GLY A 33 -6.72 6.49 -3.19
C GLY A 33 -6.15 5.79 -1.95
N GLN A 34 -5.62 6.53 -0.96
CA GLN A 34 -5.15 5.92 0.28
C GLN A 34 -6.32 5.48 1.16
N ARG A 35 -6.30 4.21 1.57
CA ARG A 35 -7.25 3.66 2.54
C ARG A 35 -7.06 4.39 3.88
N PRO A 36 -8.13 4.86 4.55
CA PRO A 36 -7.98 5.56 5.81
C PRO A 36 -7.24 4.69 6.84
N LEU A 37 -6.54 5.30 7.78
CA LEU A 37 -5.98 4.54 8.89
C LEU A 37 -7.13 3.98 9.71
N LEU A 38 -7.03 2.70 10.05
CA LEU A 38 -8.06 1.99 10.80
C LEU A 38 -8.26 2.62 12.18
N LYS A 39 -7.17 3.12 12.79
CA LYS A 39 -7.21 3.93 14.00
C LYS A 39 -8.19 5.11 13.89
N ASP A 40 -8.05 5.93 12.84
CA ASP A 40 -8.93 7.09 12.61
C ASP A 40 -10.39 6.69 12.36
N VAL A 41 -10.60 5.50 11.78
CA VAL A 41 -11.93 4.94 11.60
C VAL A 41 -12.53 4.57 12.95
N LEU A 42 -11.80 3.86 13.80
CA LEU A 42 -12.26 3.45 15.14
C LEU A 42 -12.54 4.66 16.03
N ASP A 43 -11.63 5.64 16.05
CA ASP A 43 -11.77 6.88 16.81
C ASP A 43 -13.03 7.65 16.38
N ARG A 44 -13.29 7.77 15.07
CA ARG A 44 -14.49 8.45 14.54
C ARG A 44 -15.80 7.77 14.94
N HIS A 45 -15.78 6.44 15.10
CA HIS A 45 -16.95 5.66 15.51
C HIS A 45 -17.04 5.47 17.03
N GLY A 46 -16.12 6.07 17.80
CA GLY A 46 -16.12 5.98 19.27
C GLY A 46 -15.89 4.55 19.78
N ILE A 47 -15.17 3.72 19.01
CA ILE A 47 -14.88 2.34 19.41
C ILE A 47 -13.67 2.34 20.35
N ALA A 48 -13.84 1.83 21.57
CA ALA A 48 -12.73 1.65 22.50
C ALA A 48 -11.86 0.46 22.09
N TYR A 49 -10.54 0.67 22.04
CA TYR A 49 -9.57 -0.36 21.66
C TYR A 49 -8.25 -0.27 22.43
N ARG A 50 -7.46 -1.35 22.40
CA ARG A 50 -6.03 -1.39 22.73
C ARG A 50 -5.24 -1.68 21.46
N GLU A 51 -4.23 -0.85 21.20
CA GLU A 51 -3.32 -1.00 20.07
C GLU A 51 -2.20 -1.98 20.43
N GLN A 52 -1.94 -2.93 19.53
CA GLN A 52 -0.81 -3.85 19.58
C GLN A 52 0.16 -3.50 18.43
N PRO A 53 1.47 -3.52 18.68
CA PRO A 53 2.48 -3.29 17.65
C PRO A 53 2.32 -4.24 16.46
N PRO A 54 2.83 -3.86 15.27
CA PRO A 54 2.76 -4.70 14.08
C PRO A 54 3.32 -6.10 14.32
N ASP A 55 2.57 -7.12 13.92
CA ASP A 55 3.03 -8.51 13.94
C ASP A 55 4.03 -8.82 12.81
N ALA A 56 4.44 -10.08 12.67
CA ALA A 56 5.33 -10.53 11.60
C ALA A 56 4.75 -10.32 10.18
N ASN A 57 3.44 -10.10 10.05
CA ASN A 57 2.75 -9.77 8.81
C ASN A 57 2.59 -8.25 8.63
N CYS A 58 3.25 -7.45 9.47
CA CYS A 58 3.12 -5.98 9.51
C CYS A 58 1.69 -5.51 9.76
N VAL A 59 0.84 -6.32 10.40
CA VAL A 59 -0.53 -5.95 10.78
C VAL A 59 -0.49 -5.34 12.16
N THR A 60 -0.89 -4.07 12.26
CA THR A 60 -1.17 -3.42 13.55
C THR A 60 -2.58 -3.83 13.98
N TRP A 61 -2.70 -4.41 15.17
CA TRP A 61 -3.97 -4.91 15.70
C TRP A 61 -4.57 -3.93 16.71
N TYR A 62 -5.88 -3.71 16.61
CA TYR A 62 -6.69 -2.91 17.52
C TYR A 62 -7.72 -3.84 18.16
N HIS A 63 -7.39 -4.31 19.35
CA HIS A 63 -8.28 -5.17 20.12
C HIS A 63 -9.42 -4.32 20.69
N VAL A 64 -10.66 -4.67 20.39
CA VAL A 64 -11.84 -3.91 20.83
C VAL A 64 -12.24 -4.31 22.25
N GLU A 65 -12.78 -3.36 23.01
CA GLU A 65 -13.16 -3.60 24.41
C GLU A 65 -14.22 -4.71 24.54
N ARG A 66 -15.19 -4.75 23.62
CA ARG A 66 -16.21 -5.79 23.57
C ARG A 66 -16.24 -6.42 22.19
N CYS A 67 -16.03 -7.73 22.15
CA CYS A 67 -16.18 -8.48 20.91
C CYS A 67 -17.67 -8.65 20.61
N PRO A 68 -18.12 -8.41 19.37
CA PRO A 68 -19.52 -8.62 19.00
C PRO A 68 -19.86 -10.09 18.69
N PHE A 69 -18.90 -11.01 18.82
CA PHE A 69 -19.05 -12.42 18.40
C PHE A 69 -18.90 -13.44 19.54
N HIS A 70 -18.68 -12.99 20.78
CA HIS A 70 -18.72 -13.85 21.97
C HIS A 70 -19.10 -13.04 23.22
N GLU A 71 -19.63 -13.73 24.23
CA GLU A 71 -20.05 -13.15 25.53
C GLU A 71 -19.34 -13.87 26.70
N ASP A 72 -18.02 -13.96 26.64
CA ASP A 72 -17.18 -14.58 27.68
C ASP A 72 -16.75 -13.60 28.79
N GLY A 73 -17.13 -12.32 28.66
CA GLY A 73 -16.77 -11.24 29.58
C GLY A 73 -15.31 -10.76 29.47
N ARG A 74 -14.53 -11.25 28.50
CA ARG A 74 -13.13 -10.86 28.31
C ARG A 74 -13.03 -9.66 27.39
N SER A 75 -12.37 -8.61 27.85
CA SER A 75 -12.18 -7.37 27.09
C SER A 75 -10.82 -7.33 26.40
N PHE A 76 -10.78 -6.74 25.20
CA PHE A 76 -9.54 -6.52 24.44
C PHE A 76 -8.79 -7.79 23.99
N GLU A 77 -9.49 -8.90 23.76
CA GLU A 77 -8.88 -10.12 23.21
C GLU A 77 -9.12 -10.26 21.70
N CYS A 78 -10.25 -9.79 21.19
CA CYS A 78 -10.59 -9.82 19.76
C CYS A 78 -10.50 -8.44 19.13
N GLY A 79 -10.27 -8.37 17.82
CA GLY A 79 -9.98 -7.08 17.22
C GLY A 79 -10.00 -7.03 15.70
N VAL A 80 -9.74 -5.82 15.23
CA VAL A 80 -9.54 -5.51 13.82
C VAL A 80 -8.11 -5.06 13.61
N GLY A 81 -7.57 -5.25 12.42
CA GLY A 81 -6.19 -4.90 12.12
C GLY A 81 -6.04 -4.21 10.77
N GLN A 82 -4.92 -3.53 10.58
CA GLN A 82 -4.54 -2.98 9.27
C GLN A 82 -3.07 -3.27 9.01
N ARG A 83 -2.77 -3.75 7.80
CA ARG A 83 -1.39 -3.78 7.32
C ARG A 83 -0.97 -2.35 6.98
N LEU A 84 -0.13 -1.74 7.79
CA LEU A 84 0.31 -0.35 7.56
C LEU A 84 1.29 -0.25 6.37
N PRO A 85 1.36 0.90 5.67
CA PRO A 85 0.68 2.17 5.96
C PRO A 85 -0.73 2.35 5.33
N ASP A 86 -1.12 1.51 4.38
CA ASP A 86 -2.39 1.65 3.62
C ASP A 86 -3.00 0.32 3.13
N GLY A 87 -2.49 -0.79 3.64
CA GLY A 87 -2.88 -2.14 3.26
C GLY A 87 -4.29 -2.52 3.72
N PRO A 88 -4.72 -3.75 3.40
CA PRO A 88 -6.07 -4.22 3.69
C PRO A 88 -6.34 -4.27 5.19
N TYR A 89 -7.63 -4.18 5.51
CA TYR A 89 -8.10 -4.42 6.87
C TYR A 89 -8.29 -5.91 7.12
N ALA A 90 -8.04 -6.29 8.36
CA ALA A 90 -8.27 -7.62 8.91
C ALA A 90 -9.27 -7.53 10.07
N GLY A 91 -9.91 -8.64 10.37
CA GLY A 91 -10.74 -8.83 11.56
C GLY A 91 -10.52 -10.25 12.04
N HIS A 92 -10.37 -10.44 13.34
CA HIS A 92 -10.18 -11.77 13.89
C HIS A 92 -10.76 -11.85 15.30
N CYS A 93 -11.53 -12.92 15.51
CA CYS A 93 -11.94 -13.35 16.83
C CYS A 93 -11.01 -14.48 17.26
N PHE A 94 -10.31 -14.32 18.38
CA PHE A 94 -9.37 -15.31 18.92
C PHE A 94 -10.05 -16.38 19.79
N HIS A 95 -11.38 -16.50 19.66
CA HIS A 95 -12.21 -17.45 20.38
C HIS A 95 -12.98 -18.36 19.41
N PRO A 96 -13.18 -19.65 19.73
CA PRO A 96 -13.88 -20.61 18.88
C PRO A 96 -15.28 -20.15 18.41
N GLU A 97 -16.01 -19.43 19.25
CA GLU A 97 -17.38 -18.94 18.98
C GLU A 97 -17.43 -17.93 17.82
N GLY A 98 -16.33 -17.21 17.61
CA GLY A 98 -16.17 -16.27 16.49
C GLY A 98 -15.20 -16.76 15.42
N GLU A 99 -14.86 -18.05 15.38
CA GLU A 99 -13.96 -18.59 14.37
C GLU A 99 -14.49 -18.29 12.95
N GLY A 100 -13.57 -17.87 12.07
CA GLY A 100 -13.90 -17.50 10.69
C GLY A 100 -14.50 -16.11 10.51
N LYS A 101 -14.77 -15.36 11.58
CA LYS A 101 -15.20 -13.95 11.48
C LYS A 101 -14.05 -13.07 11.01
N GLY A 102 -14.25 -12.45 9.85
CA GLY A 102 -13.27 -11.62 9.19
C GLY A 102 -13.59 -10.13 9.29
N TRP A 103 -12.81 -9.33 8.55
CA TRP A 103 -12.99 -7.88 8.49
C TRP A 103 -14.43 -7.43 8.17
N HIS A 104 -15.10 -8.09 7.21
CA HIS A 104 -16.45 -7.70 6.80
C HIS A 104 -17.47 -7.88 7.94
N ASP A 105 -17.36 -8.98 8.71
CA ASP A 105 -18.20 -9.23 9.87
C ASP A 105 -17.97 -8.16 10.93
N PHE A 106 -16.71 -7.92 11.31
CA PHE A 106 -16.35 -6.90 12.30
C PHE A 106 -16.80 -5.51 11.87
N LYS A 107 -16.60 -5.14 10.60
CA LYS A 107 -17.04 -3.86 10.05
C LYS A 107 -18.55 -3.68 10.20
N ALA A 108 -19.34 -4.71 9.89
CA ALA A 108 -20.79 -4.66 10.02
C ALA A 108 -21.22 -4.58 11.50
N ALA A 109 -20.67 -5.44 12.35
CA ALA A 109 -21.04 -5.53 13.76
C ALA A 109 -20.64 -4.30 14.58
N LEU A 110 -19.50 -3.69 14.28
CA LEU A 110 -19.02 -2.45 14.90
C LEU A 110 -19.59 -1.18 14.23
N GLY A 111 -20.41 -1.33 13.18
CA GLY A 111 -21.01 -0.18 12.46
C GLY A 111 -20.00 0.72 11.73
N LEU A 112 -18.84 0.18 11.35
CA LEU A 112 -17.74 0.97 10.78
C LEU A 112 -18.05 1.44 9.35
N ARG A 113 -18.13 2.76 9.20
CA ARG A 113 -18.13 3.44 7.90
C ARG A 113 -16.71 3.85 7.50
N VAL A 114 -16.23 3.33 6.38
CA VAL A 114 -14.81 3.38 5.99
C VAL A 114 -14.57 4.09 4.65
N GLN A 115 -15.62 4.65 4.05
CA GLN A 115 -15.47 5.47 2.86
C GLN A 115 -14.76 6.79 3.20
N ALA A 116 -13.92 7.24 2.28
CA ALA A 116 -13.33 8.57 2.35
C ALA A 116 -14.43 9.59 2.11
N SER A 117 -14.97 10.16 3.21
CA SER A 117 -15.88 11.32 3.26
C SER A 117 -16.27 11.90 1.88
N GLU A 118 -17.39 11.46 1.33
CA GLU A 118 -18.05 12.19 0.25
C GLU A 118 -18.49 13.53 0.82
N ALA A 119 -17.84 14.60 0.37
CA ALA A 119 -18.40 15.92 0.51
C ALA A 119 -19.70 15.95 -0.33
N ARG A 120 -20.85 15.97 0.37
CA ARG A 120 -22.16 16.44 -0.11
C ARG A 120 -22.81 15.63 -1.25
N ALA A 121 -23.69 14.70 -0.90
CA ALA A 121 -24.84 14.35 -1.74
C ALA A 121 -26.06 14.00 -0.86
N THR A 122 -26.96 14.96 -0.73
CA THR A 122 -28.34 14.81 -0.26
C THR A 122 -29.18 14.03 -1.28
N ASN A 123 -30.06 13.14 -0.78
CA ASN A 123 -31.27 12.55 -1.39
C ASN A 123 -31.16 11.74 -2.70
N MET A 124 -31.40 10.41 -2.63
CA MET A 124 -32.67 9.77 -3.09
C MET A 124 -32.69 8.25 -2.82
N PRO A 125 -33.88 7.59 -2.84
CA PRO A 125 -34.15 6.36 -2.10
C PRO A 125 -33.90 5.05 -2.85
N SER A 126 -33.79 4.02 -1.99
CA SER A 126 -33.82 2.59 -2.19
C SER A 126 -34.90 2.08 -3.15
N THR A 127 -34.51 1.19 -4.07
CA THR A 127 -35.41 0.18 -4.67
C THR A 127 -34.75 -1.20 -4.57
N ASN A 128 -35.39 -2.09 -3.82
CA ASN A 128 -35.02 -3.50 -3.66
C ASN A 128 -35.40 -4.36 -4.89
N GLY A 129 -34.57 -5.36 -5.18
CA GLY A 129 -35.03 -6.75 -5.37
C GLY A 129 -35.38 -7.25 -6.78
N GLY A 130 -34.54 -8.15 -7.32
CA GLY A 130 -34.92 -9.06 -8.41
C GLY A 130 -33.77 -10.02 -8.81
N PRO A 131 -34.00 -11.34 -8.92
CA PRO A 131 -32.94 -12.31 -9.23
C PRO A 131 -32.60 -12.30 -10.73
N VAL A 132 -31.33 -12.09 -11.06
CA VAL A 132 -30.84 -12.16 -12.45
C VAL A 132 -30.77 -13.62 -12.91
N LYS A 133 -31.70 -14.01 -13.80
CA LYS A 133 -31.62 -15.26 -14.56
C LYS A 133 -30.52 -15.12 -15.61
N GLY A 134 -29.50 -15.99 -15.56
CA GLY A 134 -28.49 -16.08 -16.61
C GLY A 134 -29.08 -16.68 -17.89
N PRO A 135 -28.72 -16.21 -19.09
CA PRO A 135 -29.03 -16.92 -20.30
C PRO A 135 -28.07 -18.11 -20.46
N SER A 136 -28.64 -19.30 -20.34
CA SER A 136 -28.14 -20.49 -21.02
C SER A 136 -28.14 -20.18 -22.51
N SER A 137 -26.98 -20.23 -23.15
CA SER A 137 -26.87 -20.17 -24.61
C SER A 137 -25.89 -21.25 -25.04
N SER A 138 -26.48 -22.24 -25.70
CA SER A 138 -25.85 -23.36 -26.39
C SER A 138 -24.66 -22.88 -27.23
N ILE A 139 -23.48 -23.44 -26.95
CA ILE A 139 -22.28 -23.19 -27.74
C ILE A 139 -22.40 -24.00 -29.03
N SER A 140 -22.61 -23.30 -30.15
CA SER A 140 -22.48 -23.89 -31.47
C SER A 140 -21.02 -23.74 -31.89
N PHE A 141 -20.33 -24.86 -32.08
CA PHE A 141 -18.97 -24.88 -32.63
C PHE A 141 -19.00 -24.34 -34.06
N ILE A 142 -18.62 -23.08 -34.22
CA ILE A 142 -18.39 -22.48 -35.54
C ILE A 142 -16.95 -22.82 -35.91
N SER A 143 -16.79 -23.83 -36.76
CA SER A 143 -15.54 -24.05 -37.49
C SER A 143 -15.48 -23.01 -38.61
N SER A 144 -14.72 -21.94 -38.40
CA SER A 144 -14.39 -20.98 -39.44
C SER A 144 -12.89 -20.77 -39.40
N SER A 145 -12.23 -21.20 -40.48
CA SER A 145 -10.84 -20.89 -40.82
C SER A 145 -10.70 -19.41 -41.17
N ASP A 146 -11.10 -18.54 -40.25
CA ASP A 146 -10.83 -17.12 -40.35
C ASP A 146 -9.41 -16.94 -39.80
N THR A 147 -8.47 -16.59 -40.69
CA THR A 147 -7.12 -16.18 -40.29
C THR A 147 -7.26 -14.93 -39.44
N VAL A 148 -7.30 -15.12 -38.12
CA VAL A 148 -7.20 -14.05 -37.13
C VAL A 148 -5.90 -13.30 -37.44
N HIS A 149 -6.01 -12.12 -38.05
CA HIS A 149 -4.88 -11.22 -38.24
C HIS A 149 -4.48 -10.74 -36.84
N ARG A 150 -3.55 -11.47 -36.22
CA ARG A 150 -2.93 -11.08 -34.96
C ARG A 150 -2.11 -9.83 -35.28
N PRO A 151 -2.42 -8.66 -34.70
CA PRO A 151 -1.59 -7.49 -34.89
C PRO A 151 -0.16 -7.86 -34.49
N GLU A 152 0.78 -7.60 -35.39
CA GLU A 152 2.19 -7.84 -35.14
C GLU A 152 2.61 -7.03 -33.92
N ALA A 153 3.31 -7.69 -32.99
CA ALA A 153 3.74 -7.02 -31.77
C ALA A 153 4.65 -5.84 -32.16
N PRO A 154 4.51 -4.67 -31.50
CA PRO A 154 5.42 -3.57 -31.76
C PRO A 154 6.86 -4.04 -31.54
N PRO A 155 7.82 -3.51 -32.31
CA PRO A 155 9.23 -3.86 -32.15
C PRO A 155 9.68 -3.54 -30.73
N TRP A 156 10.63 -4.34 -30.22
CA TRP A 156 11.23 -4.09 -28.93
C TRP A 156 11.92 -2.71 -28.93
N PRO A 157 11.84 -1.94 -27.82
CA PRO A 157 12.50 -0.64 -27.74
C PRO A 157 14.02 -0.77 -27.88
N GLU A 158 14.64 0.32 -28.34
CA GLU A 158 16.09 0.43 -28.39
C GLU A 158 16.69 0.36 -26.97
N PRO A 159 17.92 -0.21 -26.82
CA PRO A 159 18.62 -0.23 -25.54
C PRO A 159 18.78 1.17 -24.93
N LEU A 160 18.74 1.24 -23.60
CA LEU A 160 18.95 2.49 -22.89
C LEU A 160 20.35 3.06 -23.16
N ALA A 161 20.43 4.38 -23.30
CA ALA A 161 21.71 5.07 -23.42
C ALA A 161 22.54 4.95 -22.13
N GLU A 162 23.88 5.00 -22.25
CA GLU A 162 24.81 4.87 -21.11
C GLU A 162 24.57 5.89 -19.98
N ALA A 163 24.03 7.07 -20.32
CA ALA A 163 23.67 8.09 -19.34
C ALA A 163 22.58 7.63 -18.34
N ALA A 164 21.77 6.62 -18.70
CA ALA A 164 20.79 6.02 -17.78
C ALA A 164 21.47 5.27 -16.63
N PHE A 165 22.64 4.67 -16.88
CA PHE A 165 23.41 3.90 -15.90
C PHE A 165 24.38 4.79 -15.13
N HIS A 166 23.89 5.87 -14.53
CA HIS A 166 24.73 6.81 -13.78
C HIS A 166 24.80 6.47 -12.28
N GLY A 167 25.92 6.81 -11.65
CA GLY A 167 26.12 6.70 -10.22
C GLY A 167 26.09 5.26 -9.67
N PRO A 168 25.87 5.10 -8.34
CA PRO A 168 25.98 3.80 -7.67
C PRO A 168 25.03 2.72 -8.21
N VAL A 169 23.84 3.11 -8.67
CA VAL A 169 22.88 2.17 -9.26
C VAL A 169 23.37 1.67 -10.62
N GLY A 170 23.89 2.56 -11.46
CA GLY A 170 24.50 2.17 -12.73
C GLY A 170 25.75 1.30 -12.55
N ASP A 171 26.57 1.59 -11.54
CA ASP A 171 27.76 0.79 -11.21
C ASP A 171 27.36 -0.63 -10.78
N ALA A 172 26.29 -0.76 -9.99
CA ALA A 172 25.76 -2.07 -9.60
C ALA A 172 25.24 -2.86 -10.82
N VAL A 173 24.51 -2.22 -11.74
CA VAL A 173 24.04 -2.87 -12.96
C VAL A 173 25.22 -3.36 -13.81
N ARG A 174 26.25 -2.51 -14.01
CA ARG A 174 27.46 -2.91 -14.75
C ARG A 174 28.21 -4.07 -14.11
N ALA A 175 28.23 -4.14 -12.77
CA ALA A 175 28.85 -5.24 -12.06
C ALA A 175 28.06 -6.55 -12.20
N ILE A 176 26.72 -6.47 -12.30
CA ILE A 176 25.84 -7.65 -12.34
C ILE A 176 25.65 -8.17 -13.77
N ALA A 177 25.47 -7.28 -14.75
CA ALA A 177 25.04 -7.62 -16.11
C ALA A 177 25.87 -8.73 -16.79
N PRO A 178 27.21 -8.81 -16.66
CA PRO A 178 27.99 -9.89 -17.28
C PRO A 178 27.73 -11.29 -16.70
N HIS A 179 27.06 -11.37 -15.55
CA HIS A 179 26.84 -12.60 -14.79
C HIS A 179 25.36 -13.02 -14.74
N THR A 180 24.51 -12.43 -15.58
CA THR A 180 23.08 -12.73 -15.66
C THR A 180 22.56 -12.62 -17.08
N GLU A 181 21.49 -13.35 -17.40
CA GLU A 181 20.75 -13.23 -18.68
C GLU A 181 19.71 -12.09 -18.65
N ALA A 182 19.58 -11.40 -17.52
CA ALA A 182 18.65 -10.28 -17.39
C ALA A 182 19.07 -9.08 -18.24
N ASP A 183 18.08 -8.45 -18.87
CA ASP A 183 18.30 -7.20 -19.61
C ASP A 183 18.80 -6.08 -18.67
N PRO A 184 19.85 -5.31 -19.03
CA PRO A 184 20.37 -4.23 -18.20
C PRO A 184 19.34 -3.18 -17.81
N ALA A 185 18.38 -2.86 -18.68
CA ALA A 185 17.28 -1.95 -18.37
C ALA A 185 16.37 -2.52 -17.28
N ALA A 186 16.09 -3.83 -17.34
CA ALA A 186 15.32 -4.51 -16.30
C ALA A 186 16.05 -4.49 -14.94
N LEU A 187 17.37 -4.74 -14.93
CA LEU A 187 18.19 -4.65 -13.72
C LEU A 187 18.15 -3.24 -13.10
N LEU A 188 18.31 -2.21 -13.94
CA LEU A 188 18.27 -0.80 -13.51
C LEU A 188 16.92 -0.46 -12.86
N VAL A 189 15.83 -0.74 -13.58
CA VAL A 189 14.47 -0.44 -13.15
C VAL A 189 14.14 -1.20 -11.84
N GLN A 190 14.45 -2.49 -11.77
CA GLN A 190 14.19 -3.30 -10.59
C GLN A 190 14.96 -2.80 -9.37
N MET A 191 16.22 -2.39 -9.55
CA MET A 191 17.05 -1.84 -8.49
C MET A 191 16.50 -0.50 -7.98
N LEU A 192 16.08 0.39 -8.89
CA LEU A 192 15.44 1.66 -8.52
C LEU A 192 14.14 1.45 -7.74
N VAL A 193 13.30 0.49 -8.15
CA VAL A 193 12.09 0.09 -7.41
C VAL A 193 12.45 -0.43 -6.02
N ALA A 194 13.44 -1.31 -5.93
CA ALA A 194 13.87 -1.87 -4.65
C ALA A 194 14.35 -0.78 -3.69
N VAL A 195 15.18 0.16 -4.17
CA VAL A 195 15.66 1.30 -3.39
C VAL A 195 14.51 2.22 -2.97
N GLY A 196 13.60 2.55 -3.88
CA GLY A 196 12.41 3.37 -3.58
C GLY A 196 11.53 2.73 -2.50
N ASN A 197 11.30 1.42 -2.58
CA ASN A 197 10.56 0.67 -1.57
C ASN A 197 11.24 0.70 -0.19
N VAL A 198 12.57 0.59 -0.14
CA VAL A 198 13.33 0.66 1.12
C VAL A 198 13.30 2.06 1.73
N MET A 199 13.39 3.11 0.91
CA MET A 199 13.28 4.51 1.36
C MET A 199 11.88 4.84 1.89
N GLY A 200 10.86 4.14 1.40
CA GLY A 200 9.48 4.33 1.81
C GLY A 200 8.88 5.64 1.29
N ARG A 201 7.71 6.00 1.82
CA ARG A 201 6.87 7.09 1.28
C ARG A 201 7.23 8.49 1.77
N HIS A 202 8.26 8.61 2.59
CA HIS A 202 8.64 9.90 3.21
C HIS A 202 9.88 10.53 2.59
N ALA A 203 10.63 9.79 1.76
CA ALA A 203 11.72 10.35 0.98
C ALA A 203 11.15 11.07 -0.26
N TYR A 204 11.53 12.32 -0.45
CA TYR A 204 11.12 13.10 -1.62
C TYR A 204 12.21 14.11 -2.00
N VAL A 205 12.18 14.53 -3.26
CA VAL A 205 12.90 15.71 -3.75
C VAL A 205 11.86 16.78 -4.06
N GLN A 206 12.06 17.98 -3.54
CA GLN A 206 11.21 19.12 -3.89
C GLN A 206 11.72 19.75 -5.19
N VAL A 207 10.85 19.87 -6.19
CA VAL A 207 11.12 20.60 -7.44
C VAL A 207 10.07 21.70 -7.51
N GLU A 208 10.51 22.95 -7.41
CA GLU A 208 9.61 24.11 -7.31
C GLU A 208 8.61 23.95 -6.14
N ALA A 209 7.30 23.92 -6.44
CA ALA A 209 6.22 23.75 -5.46
C ALA A 209 5.82 22.28 -5.25
N ASP A 210 6.33 21.36 -6.07
CA ASP A 210 5.91 19.95 -6.09
C ASP A 210 6.90 19.04 -5.34
N LEU A 211 6.34 18.01 -4.71
CA LEU A 211 7.11 16.96 -4.02
C LEU A 211 7.17 15.70 -4.90
N HIS A 212 8.38 15.33 -5.34
CA HIS A 212 8.63 14.15 -6.15
C HIS A 212 9.13 12.99 -5.27
N PHE A 213 8.29 11.98 -5.11
CA PHE A 213 8.59 10.76 -4.37
C PHE A 213 9.19 9.69 -5.30
N PRO A 214 10.03 8.76 -4.80
CA PRO A 214 10.64 7.69 -5.60
C PRO A 214 9.63 6.55 -5.87
N ASN A 215 8.48 6.89 -6.45
CA ASN A 215 7.42 5.95 -6.81
C ASN A 215 7.65 5.49 -8.25
N LEU A 216 7.93 4.19 -8.44
CA LEU A 216 8.06 3.59 -9.76
C LEU A 216 7.17 2.33 -9.79
N PHE A 217 6.26 2.27 -10.77
CA PHE A 217 5.40 1.12 -11.03
C PHE A 217 5.93 0.40 -12.26
N VAL A 218 6.24 -0.89 -12.13
CA VAL A 218 6.94 -1.71 -13.13
C VAL A 218 6.23 -3.03 -13.34
#